data_AF-A0A672T3T4-F1
#
_entry.id   AF-A0A672T3T4-F1
#
_cell.length_a   1.000
_cell.length_b   1.000
_cell.length_c   1.000
_cell.angle_alpha   90.00
_cell.angle_beta   90.00
_cell.angle_gamma   90.00
#
_symmetry.space_group_name_H-M   'P 1'
#
loop_
_entity.id
_entity.type
_entity.pdbx_description
1 polymer ?
#
loop_
_entity_poly.entity_id
_entity_poly.type
_entity_poly.pdbx_seq_one_letter_code
_entity_poly.pdbx_strand_id
1 'polypeptide(L)'
;MRAHCLRVIISCILGCSAEFCVIDDRVGLGREFDGIGGLSGGGATSRLLVNYEEPYRSQILDFLFKPNFGASLHILKVEIGGDAQTTDGTEPSHMHSKDEANFFRGYEWWLMKEAKKRNPNIKLIGLPWAFLGWVGKGTQWPYFFPNVTADYVVTWIYGAKQHHNLDIDYIGVCMLKLIVQIIRSVASGPLKHTIYILLARFNKYSVTPQEAEQTPGSIKYASLARTKFCSQQRKTNLQTFFFTKSCYLHKRITSTISWNLIASYYENLSFGGDGLMTAEEPWSGHYLVESPIWMTDHVKIMPGKKYYLKEIVILYIYIKYYKMILTDPTFQLKGSFAPLTDLQVWYSKLDFETKKDTLFQRSSPVKVYNGSFTLRLDVDEVYTITTVNTGQRGSYPEPPKSRPFPKNYSDDFTVDNPPFSEAPYFDQTGVFEYFRNSTDNGSHAFTLRQVVTERPVTWARDADQTISIIGDYSRADLDVSCAVLIETPITGGVFLAARVDQGGESVREAKGVFYWIYANGTYKVTNDIGGQRVLAEGLSGTREGVWYTLTLSVKGYFVTGLLNGYPLWKNAVVLEPKNGWAALGTLSFEYAQFDHFEVNAE
;
A
#
# COMPACT_ATOMS: atom_id res chain seq x y z
N MET A 1 23.10 -10.97 19.31
CA MET A 1 24.26 -11.68 18.70
C MET A 1 23.75 -12.83 17.86
N ARG A 2 23.75 -12.70 16.53
CA ARG A 2 23.84 -13.80 15.56
C ARG A 2 24.10 -13.18 14.19
N ALA A 3 25.35 -13.28 13.77
CA ALA A 3 25.83 -12.94 12.46
C ALA A 3 25.42 -14.03 11.47
N HIS A 4 24.83 -13.65 10.34
CA HIS A 4 24.77 -14.52 9.17
C HIS A 4 25.19 -13.75 7.91
N CYS A 5 26.44 -14.04 7.54
CA CYS A 5 27.06 -14.05 6.22
C CYS A 5 26.28 -13.47 5.03
N LEU A 6 26.82 -12.37 4.47
CA LEU A 6 26.86 -12.17 3.03
C LEU A 6 28.29 -11.79 2.63
N ARG A 7 29.08 -12.81 2.26
CA ARG A 7 30.37 -12.61 1.60
C ARG A 7 30.10 -12.19 0.15
N VAL A 8 30.41 -10.95 -0.20
CA VAL A 8 30.61 -10.52 -1.59
C VAL A 8 32.06 -10.12 -1.71
N ILE A 9 32.80 -10.87 -2.52
CA ILE A 9 34.21 -10.63 -2.85
C ILE A 9 34.28 -9.38 -3.73
N ILE A 10 34.99 -8.35 -3.28
CA ILE A 10 35.45 -7.24 -4.13
C ILE A 10 36.93 -7.51 -4.41
N SER A 11 37.26 -7.70 -5.69
CA SER A 11 38.63 -7.74 -6.19
C SER A 11 38.89 -6.48 -7.01
N CYS A 12 40.13 -5.97 -6.89
CA CYS A 12 40.71 -4.73 -7.43
C CYS A 12 40.16 -3.47 -6.72
N ILE A 13 41.00 -2.65 -6.07
CA ILE A 13 42.13 -1.91 -6.66
C ILE A 13 43.30 -1.79 -5.65
N LEU A 14 44.50 -2.14 -6.11
CA LEU A 14 45.81 -1.80 -5.50
C LEU A 14 46.09 -0.29 -5.67
N GLY A 15 46.81 0.29 -4.71
CA GLY A 15 46.87 1.74 -4.44
C GLY A 15 47.11 2.71 -5.59
N CYS A 16 46.51 3.90 -5.48
CA CYS A 16 46.90 5.11 -6.21
C CYS A 16 46.46 6.35 -5.43
N SER A 17 47.26 7.42 -5.47
CA SER A 17 46.99 8.72 -4.85
C SER A 17 46.05 9.55 -5.72
N ALA A 18 45.06 10.22 -5.12
CA ALA A 18 44.00 11.02 -5.75
C ALA A 18 43.11 10.23 -6.74
N GLU A 19 41.95 9.78 -6.27
CA GLU A 19 40.93 9.15 -7.11
C GLU A 19 40.30 10.18 -8.05
N PHE A 20 40.68 10.15 -9.33
CA PHE A 20 40.03 10.92 -10.38
C PHE A 20 38.81 10.15 -10.93
N CYS A 21 37.63 10.77 -10.89
CA CYS A 21 36.41 10.22 -11.49
C CYS A 21 36.09 10.97 -12.78
N VAL A 22 36.15 10.29 -13.93
CA VAL A 22 35.90 10.89 -15.24
C VAL A 22 34.44 10.69 -15.65
N ILE A 23 33.77 11.78 -16.04
CA ILE A 23 32.40 11.79 -16.58
C ILE A 23 32.48 12.23 -18.04
N ASP A 24 32.15 11.31 -18.96
CA ASP A 24 32.31 11.50 -20.41
C ASP A 24 31.18 10.80 -21.17
N ASP A 25 30.49 11.51 -22.06
CA ASP A 25 29.42 11.00 -22.92
C ASP A 25 29.88 10.64 -24.33
N ARG A 26 31.15 10.90 -24.70
CA ARG A 26 31.66 10.64 -26.05
C ARG A 26 31.65 9.16 -26.44
N VAL A 27 31.65 8.27 -25.45
CA VAL A 27 31.58 6.81 -25.63
C VAL A 27 30.13 6.30 -25.79
N GLY A 28 29.15 7.20 -25.77
CA GLY A 28 27.72 6.88 -25.81
C GLY A 28 27.07 6.83 -24.43
N LEU A 29 25.74 6.84 -24.42
CA LEU A 29 24.94 6.86 -23.20
C LEU A 29 24.55 5.45 -22.73
N GLY A 30 24.25 5.32 -21.44
CA GLY A 30 23.72 4.09 -20.83
C GLY A 30 22.25 3.82 -21.15
N ARG A 31 21.61 2.98 -20.33
CA ARG A 31 20.21 2.57 -20.52
C ARG A 31 19.25 3.69 -20.17
N GLU A 32 18.04 3.72 -20.72
CA GLU A 32 17.06 4.72 -20.29
C GLU A 32 16.58 4.52 -18.85
N PHE A 33 16.42 5.62 -18.11
CA PHE A 33 15.82 5.58 -16.79
C PHE A 33 14.30 5.57 -16.92
N ASP A 34 13.65 4.56 -16.35
CA ASP A 34 12.22 4.36 -16.49
C ASP A 34 11.40 5.01 -15.36
N GLY A 35 12.07 5.40 -14.25
CA GLY A 35 11.50 6.15 -13.14
C GLY A 35 11.53 5.42 -11.79
N ILE A 36 11.25 6.17 -10.72
CA ILE A 36 10.99 5.64 -9.36
C ILE A 36 9.51 5.78 -9.05
N GLY A 37 8.95 4.78 -8.37
CA GLY A 37 7.56 4.77 -7.94
C GLY A 37 7.32 4.27 -6.52
N GLY A 38 6.07 4.42 -6.10
CA GLY A 38 5.50 3.84 -4.88
C GLY A 38 4.31 2.94 -5.22
N LEU A 39 4.06 1.96 -4.35
CA LEU A 39 2.99 0.98 -4.48
C LEU A 39 1.91 1.27 -3.44
N SER A 40 0.70 1.62 -3.88
CA SER A 40 -0.51 1.59 -3.05
C SER A 40 -1.16 0.21 -3.20
N GLY A 41 -1.55 -0.37 -2.08
CA GLY A 41 -2.01 -1.76 -1.98
C GLY A 41 -0.91 -2.77 -1.77
N GLY A 42 -1.10 -3.99 -2.27
CA GLY A 42 -0.46 -5.16 -1.67
C GLY A 42 -0.86 -5.26 -0.21
N GLY A 43 -2.15 -5.07 0.05
CA GLY A 43 -2.78 -5.09 1.38
C GLY A 43 -3.10 -3.73 1.95
N ALA A 44 -4.18 -3.09 1.51
CA ALA A 44 -4.84 -1.95 2.15
C ALA A 44 -3.95 -0.79 2.67
N THR A 45 -2.82 -0.52 2.04
CA THR A 45 -1.77 0.34 2.61
C THR A 45 -2.12 1.83 2.63
N SER A 46 -3.13 2.24 1.87
CA SER A 46 -3.65 3.62 1.82
C SER A 46 -4.99 3.79 2.56
N ARG A 47 -5.42 2.79 3.35
CA ARG A 47 -6.78 2.71 3.91
C ARG A 47 -7.20 3.90 4.78
N LEU A 48 -6.28 4.42 5.60
CA LEU A 48 -6.53 5.53 6.54
C LEU A 48 -6.34 6.91 5.89
N LEU A 49 -5.67 7.00 4.74
CA LEU A 49 -5.36 8.27 4.07
C LEU A 49 -6.63 9.00 3.61
N VAL A 50 -7.63 8.26 3.15
CA VAL A 50 -8.84 8.84 2.52
C VAL A 50 -9.65 9.72 3.46
N ASN A 51 -9.56 9.46 4.77
CA ASN A 51 -10.33 10.14 5.82
C ASN A 51 -9.59 11.31 6.47
N TYR A 52 -8.37 11.64 6.01
CA TYR A 52 -7.71 12.85 6.46
C TYR A 52 -8.52 14.08 6.08
N GLU A 53 -8.68 14.99 7.04
CA GLU A 53 -9.26 16.29 6.79
C GLU A 53 -8.34 17.13 5.88
N GLU A 54 -8.95 18.02 5.10
CA GLU A 54 -8.21 19.06 4.41
C GLU A 54 -7.76 20.13 5.43
N PRO A 55 -6.57 20.73 5.28
CA PRO A 55 -5.68 20.65 4.11
C PRO A 55 -4.68 19.48 4.16
N TYR A 56 -4.63 18.70 5.24
CA TYR A 56 -3.57 17.73 5.50
C TYR A 56 -3.52 16.62 4.44
N ARG A 57 -4.69 16.11 4.03
CA ARG A 57 -4.77 15.11 2.95
C ARG A 57 -4.15 15.61 1.65
N SER A 58 -4.46 16.83 1.21
CA SER A 58 -3.85 17.41 0.02
C SER A 58 -2.34 17.69 0.20
N GLN A 59 -1.89 18.05 1.40
CA GLN A 59 -0.47 18.27 1.70
C GLN A 59 0.34 16.97 1.58
N ILE A 60 -0.19 15.86 2.11
CA ILE A 60 0.40 14.52 1.97
C ILE A 60 0.56 14.15 0.48
N LEU A 61 -0.52 14.30 -0.29
CA LEU A 61 -0.51 14.02 -1.73
C LEU A 61 0.48 14.91 -2.51
N ASP A 62 0.68 16.15 -2.07
CA ASP A 62 1.70 17.04 -2.63
C ASP A 62 3.12 16.52 -2.36
N PHE A 63 3.43 16.06 -1.16
CA PHE A 63 4.74 15.46 -0.86
C PHE A 63 5.01 14.21 -1.71
N LEU A 64 3.99 13.41 -2.04
CA LEU A 64 4.14 12.21 -2.86
C LEU A 64 4.25 12.52 -4.36
N PHE A 65 3.35 13.34 -4.91
CA PHE A 65 3.15 13.42 -6.36
C PHE A 65 3.48 14.78 -6.99
N LYS A 66 3.46 15.88 -6.24
CA LYS A 66 3.64 17.22 -6.81
C LYS A 66 5.07 17.39 -7.33
N PRO A 67 5.26 17.71 -8.62
CA PRO A 67 6.58 17.95 -9.16
C PRO A 67 7.29 19.10 -8.44
N ASN A 68 8.55 18.85 -8.10
CA ASN A 68 9.49 19.81 -7.49
C ASN A 68 9.04 20.25 -6.09
N PHE A 69 8.54 19.29 -5.32
CA PHE A 69 8.04 19.53 -3.97
C PHE A 69 8.58 18.51 -2.96
N GLY A 70 8.22 17.23 -3.12
CA GLY A 70 8.75 16.13 -2.31
C GLY A 70 9.23 14.98 -3.20
N ALA A 71 8.82 13.75 -2.90
CA ALA A 71 9.20 12.55 -3.64
C ALA A 71 8.92 12.66 -5.14
N SER A 72 7.85 13.38 -5.51
CA SER A 72 7.51 13.73 -6.89
C SER A 72 7.54 12.51 -7.82
N LEU A 73 6.83 11.44 -7.43
CA LEU A 73 6.97 10.12 -8.02
C LEU A 73 6.68 10.10 -9.53
N HIS A 74 7.42 9.24 -10.25
CA HIS A 74 7.27 9.03 -11.70
C HIS A 74 6.28 7.92 -12.01
N ILE A 75 6.10 6.98 -11.08
CA ILE A 75 5.28 5.79 -11.24
C ILE A 75 4.40 5.65 -9.99
N LEU A 76 3.11 5.46 -10.19
CA LEU A 76 2.20 4.96 -9.17
C LEU A 76 1.75 3.57 -9.58
N LYS A 77 2.04 2.58 -8.74
CA LYS A 77 1.51 1.23 -8.88
C LYS A 77 0.39 1.03 -7.88
N VAL A 78 -0.72 0.47 -8.32
CA VAL A 78 -1.90 0.19 -7.49
C VAL A 78 -2.25 -1.30 -7.54
N GLU A 79 -2.89 -1.77 -6.47
CA GLU A 79 -3.58 -3.04 -6.45
C GLU A 79 -4.86 -3.01 -7.29
N ILE A 80 -5.09 -4.10 -8.01
CA ILE A 80 -6.41 -4.43 -8.55
C ILE A 80 -7.07 -5.28 -7.48
N GLY A 81 -7.94 -4.66 -6.69
CA GLY A 81 -8.63 -5.30 -5.56
C GLY A 81 -9.31 -6.61 -5.94
N GLY A 82 -9.29 -7.57 -5.02
CA GLY A 82 -9.70 -8.95 -5.27
C GLY A 82 -10.51 -9.57 -4.13
N ASP A 83 -11.04 -8.74 -3.21
CA ASP A 83 -11.87 -9.11 -2.05
C ASP A 83 -11.18 -10.00 -1.01
N ALA A 84 -9.86 -10.16 -1.10
CA ALA A 84 -9.06 -11.00 -0.21
C ALA A 84 -7.99 -10.19 0.51
N GLN A 85 -7.49 -10.74 1.62
CA GLN A 85 -6.37 -10.20 2.38
C GLN A 85 -5.08 -10.24 1.54
N THR A 86 -4.42 -9.09 1.41
CA THR A 86 -3.23 -8.94 0.55
C THR A 86 -1.99 -8.34 1.23
N THR A 87 -2.03 -8.05 2.55
CA THR A 87 -0.94 -7.99 3.56
C THR A 87 -1.48 -7.37 4.86
N ASP A 88 -2.08 -6.17 4.79
CA ASP A 88 -2.57 -5.39 5.94
C ASP A 88 -4.10 -5.19 5.96
N GLY A 89 -4.81 -5.68 4.95
CA GLY A 89 -6.26 -5.57 4.79
C GLY A 89 -6.71 -6.14 3.45
N THR A 90 -8.01 -6.09 3.20
CA THR A 90 -8.56 -6.44 1.88
C THR A 90 -8.67 -5.22 0.99
N GLU A 91 -8.77 -5.42 -0.32
CA GLU A 91 -9.17 -4.33 -1.22
C GLU A 91 -10.36 -4.77 -2.09
N PRO A 92 -11.39 -3.92 -2.20
CA PRO A 92 -12.62 -4.28 -2.88
C PRO A 92 -12.40 -4.40 -4.39
N SER A 93 -12.92 -5.47 -4.96
CA SER A 93 -12.92 -5.71 -6.39
C SER A 93 -13.94 -4.84 -7.11
N HIS A 94 -13.65 -4.53 -8.38
CA HIS A 94 -14.64 -3.96 -9.30
C HIS A 94 -15.76 -4.94 -9.68
N MET A 95 -15.67 -6.24 -9.34
CA MET A 95 -16.67 -7.26 -9.69
C MET A 95 -16.86 -8.33 -8.60
N HIS A 96 -17.57 -8.03 -7.50
CA HIS A 96 -17.91 -9.01 -6.43
C HIS A 96 -18.60 -10.27 -6.95
N SER A 97 -19.40 -10.13 -8.00
CA SER A 97 -20.02 -11.23 -8.73
C SER A 97 -19.75 -11.11 -10.23
N LYS A 98 -19.96 -12.21 -10.96
CA LYS A 98 -19.70 -12.27 -12.41
C LYS A 98 -20.51 -11.25 -13.23
N ASP A 99 -21.72 -10.95 -12.78
CA ASP A 99 -22.69 -10.13 -13.51
C ASP A 99 -22.69 -8.66 -13.05
N GLU A 100 -21.75 -8.29 -12.19
CA GLU A 100 -21.65 -6.98 -11.58
C GLU A 100 -20.34 -6.30 -11.97
N ALA A 101 -20.41 -5.01 -12.28
CA ALA A 101 -19.23 -4.16 -12.45
C ALA A 101 -19.45 -2.80 -11.77
N ASN A 102 -18.65 -2.51 -10.76
CA ASN A 102 -18.63 -1.23 -10.05
C ASN A 102 -17.22 -0.67 -10.01
N PHE A 103 -16.98 0.42 -10.74
CA PHE A 103 -15.67 1.05 -10.84
C PHE A 103 -15.48 2.20 -9.84
N PHE A 104 -16.30 2.29 -8.80
CA PHE A 104 -16.26 3.37 -7.81
C PHE A 104 -15.90 2.89 -6.39
N ARG A 105 -15.52 1.62 -6.26
CA ARG A 105 -15.12 1.00 -4.99
C ARG A 105 -13.69 1.31 -4.58
N GLY A 106 -13.46 1.28 -3.27
CA GLY A 106 -12.15 1.48 -2.68
C GLY A 106 -11.62 2.88 -2.97
N TYR A 107 -10.30 3.02 -2.96
CA TYR A 107 -9.63 4.32 -2.99
C TYR A 107 -8.57 4.46 -4.08
N GLU A 108 -8.21 3.37 -4.76
CA GLU A 108 -7.17 3.41 -5.79
C GLU A 108 -7.56 4.27 -7.00
N TRP A 109 -8.85 4.28 -7.38
CA TRP A 109 -9.35 5.20 -8.41
C TRP A 109 -9.16 6.67 -8.04
N TRP A 110 -9.47 7.02 -6.79
CA TRP A 110 -9.28 8.36 -6.26
C TRP A 110 -7.79 8.72 -6.22
N LEU A 111 -6.95 7.82 -5.72
CA LEU A 111 -5.50 8.05 -5.58
C LEU A 111 -4.84 8.27 -6.95
N MET A 112 -5.17 7.46 -7.95
CA MET A 112 -4.68 7.64 -9.32
C MET A 112 -5.11 8.98 -9.93
N LYS A 113 -6.35 9.43 -9.69
CA LYS A 113 -6.83 10.75 -10.12
C LYS A 113 -6.07 11.89 -9.43
N GLU A 114 -5.87 11.80 -8.12
CA GLU A 114 -5.13 12.81 -7.36
C GLU A 114 -3.65 12.87 -7.76
N ALA A 115 -3.05 11.74 -8.10
CA ALA A 115 -1.69 11.66 -8.63
C ALA A 115 -1.60 12.29 -10.03
N LYS A 116 -2.48 11.93 -10.96
CA LYS A 116 -2.54 12.52 -12.33
C LYS A 116 -2.84 14.02 -12.30
N LYS A 117 -3.67 14.50 -11.37
CA LYS A 117 -3.96 15.92 -11.18
C LYS A 117 -2.71 16.74 -10.83
N ARG A 118 -1.80 16.17 -10.04
CA ARG A 118 -0.53 16.80 -9.63
C ARG A 118 0.58 16.59 -10.65
N ASN A 119 0.65 15.40 -11.23
CA ASN A 119 1.63 15.01 -12.23
C ASN A 119 0.94 14.28 -13.39
N PRO A 120 0.50 14.99 -14.45
CA PRO A 120 -0.15 14.37 -15.60
C PRO A 120 0.70 13.28 -16.30
N ASN A 121 2.02 13.36 -16.15
CA ASN A 121 2.99 12.44 -16.74
C ASN A 121 3.31 11.22 -15.85
N ILE A 122 2.68 11.08 -14.67
CA ILE A 122 2.90 9.90 -13.82
C ILE A 122 2.44 8.65 -14.56
N LYS A 123 3.26 7.60 -14.56
CA LYS A 123 2.91 6.30 -15.14
C LYS A 123 2.06 5.51 -14.16
N LEU A 124 0.99 4.88 -14.64
CA LEU A 124 0.08 4.07 -13.83
C LEU A 124 0.29 2.58 -14.09
N ILE A 125 0.38 1.79 -13.03
CA ILE A 125 0.54 0.33 -13.10
C ILE A 125 -0.53 -0.36 -12.27
N GLY A 126 -1.29 -1.28 -12.86
CA GLY A 126 -2.19 -2.17 -12.12
C GLY A 126 -1.60 -3.57 -11.95
N LEU A 127 -1.78 -4.19 -10.79
CA LEU A 127 -1.44 -5.60 -10.54
C LEU A 127 -2.49 -6.23 -9.62
N PRO A 128 -3.09 -7.39 -9.96
CA PRO A 128 -3.91 -8.14 -9.02
C PRO A 128 -3.03 -8.99 -8.09
N TRP A 129 -3.34 -8.99 -6.79
CA TRP A 129 -2.75 -9.89 -5.80
C TRP A 129 -3.64 -11.11 -5.56
N ALA A 130 -4.94 -10.87 -5.41
CA ALA A 130 -5.98 -11.88 -5.25
C ALA A 130 -7.02 -11.78 -6.37
N PHE A 131 -7.92 -12.76 -6.43
CA PHE A 131 -9.03 -12.80 -7.38
C PHE A 131 -10.27 -13.35 -6.69
N LEU A 132 -11.45 -13.09 -7.23
CA LEU A 132 -12.69 -13.63 -6.67
C LEU A 132 -12.83 -15.13 -6.88
N GLY A 133 -13.61 -15.79 -6.00
CA GLY A 133 -13.90 -17.22 -6.09
C GLY A 133 -14.50 -17.63 -7.44
N TRP A 134 -15.42 -16.81 -7.97
CA TRP A 134 -16.04 -17.02 -9.28
C TRP A 134 -15.04 -16.97 -10.45
N VAL A 135 -13.97 -16.17 -10.34
CA VAL A 135 -12.89 -16.13 -11.34
C VAL A 135 -12.10 -17.44 -11.32
N GLY A 136 -11.86 -17.98 -10.12
CA GLY A 136 -11.25 -19.29 -9.91
C GLY A 136 -12.14 -20.47 -10.32
N LYS A 137 -13.45 -20.25 -10.53
CA LYS A 137 -14.47 -21.28 -10.83
C LYS A 137 -14.39 -22.48 -9.87
N GLY A 138 -14.38 -22.20 -8.57
CA GLY A 138 -14.28 -23.22 -7.52
C GLY A 138 -12.86 -23.77 -7.29
N THR A 139 -11.84 -23.20 -7.94
CA THR A 139 -10.43 -23.52 -7.68
C THR A 139 -9.73 -22.35 -6.98
N GLN A 140 -8.79 -22.64 -6.09
CA GLN A 140 -7.88 -21.64 -5.51
C GLN A 140 -6.73 -21.28 -6.47
N TRP A 141 -7.01 -21.24 -7.77
CA TRP A 141 -6.04 -20.93 -8.81
C TRP A 141 -6.67 -20.13 -9.95
N PRO A 142 -6.31 -18.85 -10.13
CA PRO A 142 -7.02 -17.98 -11.05
C PRO A 142 -6.64 -18.24 -12.50
N TYR A 143 -5.74 -19.17 -12.80
CA TYR A 143 -5.22 -19.36 -14.16
C TYR A 143 -5.68 -20.66 -14.83
N PHE A 144 -6.60 -21.40 -14.20
CA PHE A 144 -7.19 -22.59 -14.81
C PHE A 144 -8.10 -22.23 -15.99
N PHE A 145 -8.78 -21.07 -15.90
CA PHE A 145 -9.65 -20.52 -16.94
C PHE A 145 -9.16 -19.15 -17.38
N PRO A 146 -8.03 -19.07 -18.11
CA PRO A 146 -7.31 -17.81 -18.25
C PRO A 146 -8.08 -16.76 -19.09
N ASN A 147 -9.06 -17.16 -19.91
CA ASN A 147 -9.97 -16.20 -20.58
C ASN A 147 -10.80 -15.41 -19.56
N VAL A 148 -11.34 -16.08 -18.54
CA VAL A 148 -12.18 -15.46 -17.50
C VAL A 148 -11.37 -14.42 -16.74
N THR A 149 -10.14 -14.79 -16.39
CA THR A 149 -9.20 -13.94 -15.66
C THR A 149 -8.70 -12.78 -16.52
N ALA A 150 -8.49 -13.01 -17.82
CA ALA A 150 -8.15 -11.94 -18.75
C ALA A 150 -9.30 -10.94 -18.85
N ASP A 151 -10.53 -11.41 -19.02
CA ASP A 151 -11.70 -10.55 -19.14
C ASP A 151 -11.95 -9.75 -17.86
N TYR A 152 -11.74 -10.36 -16.68
CA TYR A 152 -11.77 -9.67 -15.38
C TYR A 152 -10.77 -8.50 -15.32
N VAL A 153 -9.50 -8.75 -15.64
CA VAL A 153 -8.44 -7.72 -15.62
C VAL A 153 -8.70 -6.64 -16.68
N VAL A 154 -9.12 -7.04 -17.88
CA VAL A 154 -9.40 -6.10 -18.98
C VAL A 154 -10.61 -5.22 -18.68
N THR A 155 -11.62 -5.75 -17.99
CA THR A 155 -12.77 -4.98 -17.51
C THR A 155 -12.32 -3.86 -16.57
N TRP A 156 -11.36 -4.12 -15.66
CA TRP A 156 -10.78 -3.09 -14.79
C TRP A 156 -10.10 -1.98 -15.60
N ILE A 157 -9.32 -2.34 -16.63
CA ILE A 157 -8.61 -1.38 -17.50
C ILE A 157 -9.62 -0.50 -18.25
N TYR A 158 -10.65 -1.10 -18.85
CA TYR A 158 -11.69 -0.33 -19.52
C TYR A 158 -12.44 0.58 -18.54
N GLY A 159 -12.73 0.08 -17.33
CA GLY A 159 -13.34 0.85 -16.26
C GLY A 159 -12.53 2.10 -15.88
N ALA A 160 -11.21 1.95 -15.74
CA ALA A 160 -10.27 3.04 -15.48
C ALA A 160 -10.42 4.17 -16.51
N LYS A 161 -10.47 3.81 -17.80
CA LYS A 161 -10.58 4.79 -18.88
C LYS A 161 -11.99 5.38 -18.98
N GLN A 162 -13.03 4.56 -18.94
CA GLN A 162 -14.40 4.98 -19.19
C GLN A 162 -14.97 5.84 -18.06
N HIS A 163 -14.69 5.49 -16.80
CA HIS A 163 -15.30 6.15 -15.64
C HIS A 163 -14.39 7.20 -14.99
N HIS A 164 -13.06 7.07 -15.14
CA HIS A 164 -12.10 7.97 -14.49
C HIS A 164 -11.17 8.70 -15.44
N ASN A 165 -11.27 8.44 -16.76
CA ASN A 165 -10.35 8.96 -17.78
C ASN A 165 -8.87 8.70 -17.45
N LEU A 166 -8.57 7.53 -16.87
CA LEU A 166 -7.22 7.10 -16.55
C LEU A 166 -6.70 6.17 -17.64
N ASP A 167 -5.55 6.52 -18.22
CA ASP A 167 -4.81 5.64 -19.12
C ASP A 167 -3.84 4.79 -18.27
N ILE A 168 -4.01 3.47 -18.29
CA ILE A 168 -3.15 2.55 -17.56
C ILE A 168 -1.96 2.18 -18.45
N ASP A 169 -0.75 2.52 -18.02
CA ASP A 169 0.46 2.30 -18.81
C ASP A 169 0.94 0.85 -18.75
N TYR A 170 0.88 0.22 -17.57
CA TYR A 170 1.36 -1.15 -17.37
C TYR A 170 0.38 -2.04 -16.60
N ILE A 171 0.34 -3.32 -16.96
CA ILE A 171 -0.41 -4.37 -16.25
C ILE A 171 0.53 -5.50 -15.83
N GLY A 172 0.53 -5.81 -14.54
CA GLY A 172 1.27 -6.93 -13.97
C GLY A 172 0.53 -8.25 -14.13
N VAL A 173 1.25 -9.30 -14.53
CA VAL A 173 0.70 -10.65 -14.73
C VAL A 173 1.70 -11.71 -14.26
N CYS A 174 1.23 -12.77 -13.61
CA CYS A 174 2.11 -13.82 -13.06
C CYS A 174 2.22 -15.09 -13.94
N MET A 175 1.46 -15.18 -15.04
CA MET A 175 1.37 -16.37 -15.91
C MET A 175 1.41 -16.03 -17.40
N LEU A 176 2.28 -16.70 -18.17
CA LEU A 176 2.50 -16.46 -19.60
C LEU A 176 1.25 -16.69 -20.48
N LYS A 177 0.44 -17.71 -20.17
CA LYS A 177 -0.78 -18.03 -20.95
C LYS A 177 -1.85 -16.93 -20.82
N LEU A 178 -1.92 -16.27 -19.66
CA LEU A 178 -2.84 -15.17 -19.40
C LEU A 178 -2.46 -13.92 -20.21
N ILE A 179 -1.16 -13.67 -20.39
CA ILE A 179 -0.63 -12.55 -21.17
C ILE A 179 -1.21 -12.57 -22.59
N VAL A 180 -1.19 -13.73 -23.26
CA VAL A 180 -1.70 -13.86 -24.64
C VAL A 180 -3.19 -13.49 -24.73
N GLN A 181 -3.98 -13.83 -23.71
CA GLN A 181 -5.42 -13.53 -23.72
C GLN A 181 -5.71 -12.08 -23.38
N ILE A 182 -5.02 -11.49 -22.40
CA ILE A 182 -5.12 -10.05 -22.11
C ILE A 182 -4.78 -9.25 -23.37
N ILE A 183 -3.68 -9.60 -24.06
CA ILE A 183 -3.31 -8.95 -25.32
C ILE A 183 -4.45 -9.05 -26.33
N ARG A 184 -5.00 -10.25 -26.56
CA ARG A 184 -6.09 -10.45 -27.53
C ARG A 184 -7.36 -9.67 -27.16
N SER A 185 -7.74 -9.62 -25.89
CA SER A 185 -8.94 -8.92 -25.43
C SER A 185 -8.78 -7.40 -25.46
N VAL A 186 -7.59 -6.88 -25.13
CA VAL A 186 -7.26 -5.45 -25.33
C VAL A 186 -7.19 -5.11 -26.82
N ALA A 187 -6.61 -6.01 -27.63
CA ALA A 187 -6.42 -5.81 -29.06
C ALA A 187 -7.69 -5.66 -29.87
N SER A 188 -8.74 -6.33 -29.42
CA SER A 188 -10.05 -6.37 -30.07
C SER A 188 -10.99 -5.28 -29.57
N GLY A 189 -10.61 -4.53 -28.54
CA GLY A 189 -11.46 -3.50 -27.93
C GLY A 189 -11.18 -2.07 -28.39
N PRO A 190 -11.89 -1.08 -27.80
CA PRO A 190 -11.90 0.30 -28.26
C PRO A 190 -10.73 1.16 -27.76
N LEU A 191 -9.82 0.61 -26.93
CA LEU A 191 -8.70 1.38 -26.38
C LEU A 191 -7.73 1.79 -27.49
N LYS A 192 -7.35 3.07 -27.47
CA LYS A 192 -6.46 3.68 -28.46
C LYS A 192 -5.03 3.88 -27.96
N HIS A 193 -4.78 3.68 -26.66
CA HIS A 193 -3.45 3.81 -26.06
C HIS A 193 -2.77 2.44 -25.91
N THR A 194 -1.45 2.41 -26.00
CA THR A 194 -0.65 1.21 -25.81
C THR A 194 -0.64 0.82 -24.33
N ILE A 195 -0.78 -0.47 -24.04
CA ILE A 195 -0.63 -1.04 -22.69
C ILE A 195 0.54 -2.01 -22.71
N TYR A 196 1.44 -1.87 -21.74
CA TYR A 196 2.59 -2.75 -21.57
C TYR A 196 2.30 -3.84 -20.52
N ILE A 197 2.69 -5.08 -20.79
CA ILE A 197 2.48 -6.18 -19.85
C ILE A 197 3.80 -6.53 -19.13
N LEU A 198 3.75 -6.53 -17.80
CA LEU A 198 4.87 -6.86 -16.93
C LEU A 198 4.71 -8.29 -16.40
N LEU A 199 5.62 -9.18 -16.80
CA LEU A 199 5.61 -10.57 -16.34
C LEU A 199 6.31 -10.70 -14.99
N ALA A 200 5.54 -10.74 -13.91
CA ALA A 200 6.03 -10.98 -12.56
C ALA A 200 6.48 -12.45 -12.42
N ARG A 201 7.78 -12.73 -12.62
CA ARG A 201 8.38 -13.97 -12.11
C ARG A 201 8.63 -13.79 -10.61
N PHE A 202 7.89 -14.52 -9.78
CA PHE A 202 8.16 -14.61 -8.34
C PHE A 202 9.46 -15.38 -8.08
N ASN A 203 10.59 -14.72 -8.32
CA ASN A 203 11.87 -15.09 -7.72
C ASN A 203 12.50 -13.83 -7.13
N LYS A 204 11.97 -13.48 -5.96
CA LYS A 204 12.44 -12.56 -4.89
C LYS A 204 13.10 -11.21 -5.20
N TYR A 205 13.66 -10.87 -6.37
CA TYR A 205 14.38 -9.59 -6.57
C TYR A 205 14.46 -9.03 -8.01
N SER A 206 13.79 -9.59 -9.03
CA SER A 206 13.81 -9.01 -10.38
C SER A 206 12.63 -9.46 -11.25
N VAL A 207 11.94 -8.50 -11.86
CA VAL A 207 10.91 -8.72 -12.88
C VAL A 207 11.52 -8.40 -14.24
N THR A 208 11.44 -9.38 -15.16
CA THR A 208 11.90 -9.20 -16.54
C THR A 208 10.65 -8.96 -17.38
N PRO A 209 10.44 -7.76 -17.94
CA PRO A 209 9.31 -7.52 -18.81
C PRO A 209 9.40 -8.42 -20.04
N GLN A 210 8.31 -9.10 -20.38
CA GLN A 210 8.09 -9.63 -21.72
C GLN A 210 7.02 -8.73 -22.34
N GLU A 211 7.45 -7.80 -23.18
CA GLU A 211 6.52 -6.91 -23.88
C GLU A 211 5.77 -7.68 -24.96
N ALA A 212 4.47 -7.41 -25.03
CA ALA A 212 3.71 -7.45 -26.27
C ALA A 212 3.23 -6.03 -26.52
N GLU A 213 3.51 -5.52 -27.71
CA GLU A 213 3.12 -4.19 -28.17
C GLU A 213 1.87 -4.32 -29.05
N GLN A 214 0.90 -3.41 -28.90
CA GLN A 214 -0.03 -3.11 -29.98
C GLN A 214 -0.18 -1.60 -30.17
N THR A 215 0.15 -1.18 -31.39
CA THR A 215 -0.46 -0.06 -32.10
C THR A 215 -1.41 -0.63 -33.16
N PRO A 216 -2.37 0.15 -33.70
CA PRO A 216 -3.39 -0.39 -34.60
C PRO A 216 -2.75 -1.12 -35.79
N GLY A 217 -3.02 -2.42 -35.94
CA GLY A 217 -2.73 -3.16 -37.17
C GLY A 217 -1.53 -4.11 -37.22
N SER A 218 -0.76 -4.37 -36.15
CA SER A 218 0.20 -5.50 -36.17
C SER A 218 0.67 -5.97 -34.79
N ILE A 219 0.73 -7.29 -34.59
CA ILE A 219 1.38 -7.93 -33.44
C ILE A 219 2.89 -7.95 -33.72
N LYS A 220 3.70 -7.22 -32.94
CA LYS A 220 5.16 -7.38 -32.95
C LYS A 220 5.62 -8.02 -31.65
N TYR A 221 6.18 -9.23 -31.76
CA TYR A 221 6.96 -9.86 -30.70
C TYR A 221 8.36 -9.24 -30.71
N ALA A 222 8.60 -8.23 -29.87
CA ALA A 222 9.92 -7.64 -29.72
C ALA A 222 10.66 -8.28 -28.54
N SER A 223 11.75 -9.00 -28.81
CA SER A 223 12.67 -9.45 -27.76
C SER A 223 13.46 -8.24 -27.21
N LEU A 224 13.05 -7.68 -26.08
CA LEU A 224 13.74 -6.54 -25.46
C LEU A 224 14.36 -6.92 -24.11
N ALA A 225 15.61 -7.39 -24.18
CA ALA A 225 16.52 -7.49 -23.04
C ALA A 225 17.01 -6.11 -22.50
N ARG A 226 16.24 -5.02 -22.72
CA ARG A 226 16.69 -3.63 -22.53
C ARG A 226 16.26 -2.99 -21.20
N THR A 227 15.09 -3.29 -20.68
CA THR A 227 14.55 -2.70 -19.44
C THR A 227 14.42 -3.75 -18.35
N LYS A 228 14.84 -3.45 -17.13
CA LYS A 228 14.71 -4.35 -15.97
C LYS A 228 14.09 -3.58 -14.83
N PHE A 229 12.99 -4.10 -14.28
CA PHE A 229 12.27 -3.49 -13.16
C PHE A 229 12.59 -4.22 -11.87
N CYS A 230 12.73 -3.47 -10.78
CA CYS A 230 12.47 -3.98 -9.44
C CYS A 230 11.06 -3.54 -9.04
N SER A 231 10.06 -4.39 -9.33
CA SER A 231 8.64 -4.05 -9.25
C SER A 231 8.03 -4.04 -7.84
N GLN A 232 8.79 -4.51 -6.84
CA GLN A 232 8.41 -4.51 -5.44
C GLN A 232 9.66 -4.74 -4.58
N GLN A 233 9.83 -3.94 -3.51
CA GLN A 233 10.86 -4.13 -2.51
C GLN A 233 10.23 -4.05 -1.12
N ARG A 234 10.45 -5.10 -0.32
CA ARG A 234 10.12 -5.15 1.11
C ARG A 234 11.41 -4.95 1.91
N LYS A 235 11.84 -3.70 2.03
CA LYS A 235 13.02 -3.30 2.80
C LYS A 235 12.72 -1.97 3.45
N THR A 236 13.33 -1.71 4.61
CA THR A 236 13.20 -0.41 5.27
C THR A 236 13.58 0.70 4.29
N ASN A 237 12.63 1.55 3.94
CA ASN A 237 12.76 2.95 3.51
C ASN A 237 14.14 3.45 3.01
N LEU A 238 15.15 3.61 3.86
CA LEU A 238 16.50 4.05 3.46
C LEU A 238 17.25 3.02 2.60
N GLN A 239 17.04 1.72 2.83
CA GLN A 239 17.63 0.64 2.04
C GLN A 239 17.14 0.64 0.58
N THR A 240 15.91 1.08 0.31
CA THR A 240 15.33 1.15 -1.04
C THR A 240 16.05 2.18 -1.92
N PHE A 241 16.45 3.31 -1.33
CA PHE A 241 17.27 4.31 -1.99
C PHE A 241 18.66 3.77 -2.34
N PHE A 242 19.38 3.19 -1.37
CA PHE A 242 20.71 2.61 -1.59
C PHE A 242 20.69 1.43 -2.57
N PHE A 243 19.62 0.64 -2.54
CA PHE A 243 19.43 -0.49 -3.42
C PHE A 243 19.14 -0.08 -4.86
N THR A 244 18.47 1.06 -5.11
CA THR A 244 18.19 1.56 -6.47
C THR A 244 19.47 1.86 -7.25
N LYS A 245 20.42 2.59 -6.64
CA LYS A 245 21.72 2.87 -7.27
C LYS A 245 22.51 1.57 -7.53
N SER A 246 22.57 0.69 -6.52
CA SER A 246 23.25 -0.61 -6.66
C SER A 246 22.63 -1.49 -7.74
N CYS A 247 21.31 -1.45 -7.89
CA CYS A 247 20.56 -2.20 -8.89
C CYS A 247 20.81 -1.71 -10.32
N TYR A 248 20.94 -0.40 -10.53
CA TYR A 248 21.34 0.12 -11.83
C TYR A 248 22.77 -0.32 -12.19
N LEU A 249 23.73 -0.06 -11.29
CA LEU A 249 25.16 -0.32 -11.53
C LEU A 249 25.47 -1.81 -11.73
N HIS A 250 24.93 -2.69 -10.88
CA HIS A 250 25.28 -4.11 -10.89
C HIS A 250 24.30 -4.99 -11.67
N LYS A 251 23.01 -4.65 -11.67
CA LYS A 251 21.94 -5.50 -12.24
C LYS A 251 21.33 -4.95 -13.52
N ARG A 252 21.70 -3.72 -13.93
CA ARG A 252 21.14 -2.99 -15.08
C ARG A 252 19.64 -2.73 -14.99
N ILE A 253 19.14 -2.58 -13.76
CA ILE A 253 17.74 -2.24 -13.43
C ILE A 253 17.53 -0.74 -13.62
N THR A 254 16.50 -0.36 -14.38
CA THR A 254 16.22 1.00 -14.84
C THR A 254 15.00 1.63 -14.17
N SER A 255 14.30 0.91 -13.30
CA SER A 255 13.25 1.44 -12.43
C SER A 255 13.10 0.63 -11.15
N THR A 256 12.76 1.33 -10.07
CA THR A 256 12.47 0.79 -8.74
C THR A 256 11.10 1.27 -8.27
N ILE A 257 10.30 0.37 -7.72
CA ILE A 257 9.03 0.69 -7.07
C ILE A 257 9.09 0.22 -5.61
N SER A 258 8.91 1.16 -4.68
CA SER A 258 8.88 0.89 -3.24
C SER A 258 7.53 0.32 -2.83
N TRP A 259 7.54 -0.74 -2.00
CA TRP A 259 6.36 -1.12 -1.24
C TRP A 259 6.56 -0.69 0.22
N ASN A 260 5.69 0.12 0.81
CA ASN A 260 4.50 0.76 0.22
C ASN A 260 4.70 2.27 -0.05
N LEU A 261 3.70 2.89 -0.71
CA LEU A 261 3.69 4.31 -1.06
C LEU A 261 3.69 5.18 0.19
N ILE A 262 2.84 4.83 1.16
CA ILE A 262 2.57 5.56 2.39
C ILE A 262 2.08 4.58 3.44
N ALA A 263 2.56 4.73 4.68
CA ALA A 263 2.06 3.97 5.81
C ALA A 263 0.77 4.63 6.32
N SER A 264 -0.36 4.22 5.75
CA SER A 264 -1.71 4.68 6.10
C SER A 264 -2.62 3.51 6.46
N TYR A 265 -2.15 2.69 7.38
CA TYR A 265 -2.80 1.54 8.01
C TYR A 265 -2.35 1.50 9.48
N TYR A 266 -3.01 0.71 10.33
CA TYR A 266 -2.64 0.66 11.75
C TYR A 266 -1.20 0.16 11.95
N GLU A 267 -0.40 0.87 12.74
CA GLU A 267 1.01 0.50 13.04
C GLU A 267 1.17 -0.94 13.56
N ASN A 268 0.20 -1.46 14.31
CA ASN A 268 0.25 -2.81 14.87
C ASN A 268 -0.12 -3.93 13.87
N LEU A 269 -0.48 -3.59 12.63
CA LEU A 269 -0.57 -4.55 11.53
C LEU A 269 0.83 -4.96 11.06
N SER A 270 0.89 -5.78 10.02
CA SER A 270 2.17 -6.25 9.51
C SER A 270 2.96 -5.06 8.95
N PHE A 271 4.28 -5.02 9.17
CA PHE A 271 5.13 -3.99 8.57
C PHE A 271 4.70 -2.53 8.90
N GLY A 272 4.21 -2.26 10.10
CA GLY A 272 3.90 -0.90 10.55
C GLY A 272 5.06 0.09 10.29
N GLY A 273 4.73 1.24 9.68
CA GLY A 273 5.71 2.28 9.32
C GLY A 273 6.53 2.04 8.04
N ASP A 274 6.29 0.97 7.28
CA ASP A 274 7.04 0.65 6.04
C ASP A 274 6.51 1.38 4.78
N GLY A 275 6.34 2.70 4.83
CA GLY A 275 5.95 3.54 3.68
C GLY A 275 6.91 4.71 3.43
N LEU A 276 6.90 5.36 2.26
CA LEU A 276 7.82 6.48 2.00
C LEU A 276 7.66 7.64 3.00
N MET A 277 6.47 7.76 3.57
CA MET A 277 6.09 8.63 4.67
C MET A 277 4.96 7.96 5.48
N THR A 278 4.62 8.52 6.64
CA THR A 278 3.58 7.98 7.54
C THR A 278 2.39 8.92 7.65
N ALA A 279 1.18 8.38 7.51
CA ALA A 279 -0.07 9.10 7.71
C ALA A 279 -1.17 8.12 8.18
N GLU A 280 -1.06 7.68 9.43
CA GLU A 280 -1.94 6.66 10.04
C GLU A 280 -2.95 7.23 11.05
N GLU A 281 -2.95 8.54 11.31
CA GLU A 281 -3.85 9.21 12.25
C GLU A 281 -4.80 10.24 11.61
N PRO A 282 -5.74 9.82 10.76
CA PRO A 282 -6.74 10.73 10.17
C PRO A 282 -7.55 11.51 11.21
N TRP A 283 -7.81 10.93 12.38
CA TRP A 283 -8.52 11.58 13.50
C TRP A 283 -7.73 12.72 14.16
N SER A 284 -6.41 12.76 14.01
CA SER A 284 -5.57 13.83 14.54
C SER A 284 -5.12 14.82 13.46
N GLY A 285 -5.02 14.36 12.20
CA GLY A 285 -4.41 15.07 11.09
C GLY A 285 -2.87 15.01 11.12
N HIS A 286 -2.28 14.25 12.05
CA HIS A 286 -0.84 14.09 12.17
C HIS A 286 -0.28 13.24 11.02
N TYR A 287 0.79 13.71 10.39
CA TYR A 287 1.56 12.91 9.43
C TYR A 287 3.05 13.21 9.60
N LEU A 288 3.91 12.31 9.13
CA LEU A 288 5.35 12.43 9.22
C LEU A 288 5.98 12.36 7.84
N VAL A 289 6.65 13.44 7.43
CA VAL A 289 7.44 13.47 6.19
C VAL A 289 8.84 12.93 6.50
N GLU A 290 9.06 11.66 6.21
CA GLU A 290 10.27 10.96 6.58
C GLU A 290 11.43 11.13 5.58
N SER A 291 12.61 10.64 5.95
CA SER A 291 13.80 10.66 5.10
C SER A 291 13.63 10.05 3.69
N PRO A 292 12.81 9.02 3.43
CA PRO A 292 12.67 8.42 2.09
C PRO A 292 12.07 9.35 1.05
N ILE A 293 11.19 10.28 1.45
CA ILE A 293 10.66 11.32 0.56
C ILE A 293 11.82 12.12 -0.05
N TRP A 294 12.72 12.58 0.81
CA TRP A 294 13.86 13.42 0.44
C TRP A 294 14.96 12.63 -0.27
N MET A 295 15.17 11.37 0.11
CA MET A 295 16.05 10.47 -0.62
C MET A 295 15.54 10.22 -2.05
N THR A 296 14.22 10.06 -2.23
CA THR A 296 13.64 9.90 -3.57
C THR A 296 13.90 11.13 -4.44
N ASP A 297 13.77 12.33 -3.87
CA ASP A 297 14.00 13.58 -4.60
C ASP A 297 15.47 13.77 -5.04
N HIS A 298 16.44 13.20 -4.30
CA HIS A 298 17.84 13.17 -4.73
C HIS A 298 18.08 12.44 -6.08
N VAL A 299 17.27 11.43 -6.43
CA VAL A 299 17.41 10.66 -7.70
C VAL A 299 16.67 11.34 -8.86
N LYS A 300 15.72 12.22 -8.55
CA LYS A 300 14.64 12.67 -9.42
C LYS A 300 15.04 13.74 -10.43
N ILE A 301 16.29 14.17 -10.47
CA ILE A 301 16.75 15.09 -11.51
C ILE A 301 16.89 14.33 -12.84
N MET A 302 15.75 14.16 -13.54
CA MET A 302 15.48 13.89 -14.97
C MET A 302 14.60 12.64 -15.27
N PRO A 303 13.29 12.81 -15.54
CA PRO A 303 12.55 11.91 -16.42
C PRO A 303 12.82 12.19 -17.91
N GLY A 304 12.98 11.14 -18.72
CA GLY A 304 12.98 11.21 -20.20
C GLY A 304 14.35 11.29 -20.89
N LYS A 305 15.45 10.93 -20.23
CA LYS A 305 16.76 10.81 -20.88
C LYS A 305 17.50 9.54 -20.46
N LYS A 306 18.25 9.00 -21.41
CA LYS A 306 19.16 7.86 -21.23
C LYS A 306 20.04 8.10 -20.00
N TYR A 307 20.13 7.14 -19.08
CA TYR A 307 21.10 7.22 -17.99
C TYR A 307 22.46 7.49 -18.60
N TYR A 308 23.13 8.43 -17.95
CA TYR A 308 24.17 9.29 -18.47
C TYR A 308 23.58 10.41 -19.37
N LEU A 309 23.53 11.60 -18.76
CA LEU A 309 24.14 12.81 -19.33
C LEU A 309 23.28 13.72 -20.25
N LYS A 310 22.61 14.69 -19.61
CA LYS A 310 22.61 16.12 -20.04
C LYS A 310 22.91 17.10 -18.89
N GLU A 311 22.90 16.61 -17.64
CA GLU A 311 23.18 17.36 -16.42
C GLU A 311 23.93 16.41 -15.47
N ILE A 312 24.98 16.88 -14.78
CA ILE A 312 25.83 16.03 -13.94
C ILE A 312 25.11 15.76 -12.63
N VAL A 313 24.55 14.57 -12.42
CA VAL A 313 24.09 14.10 -11.11
C VAL A 313 25.08 13.11 -10.53
N ILE A 314 26.02 13.62 -9.72
CA ILE A 314 26.91 12.77 -8.93
C ILE A 314 26.21 12.47 -7.62
N LEU A 315 25.61 11.28 -7.54
CA LEU A 315 25.11 10.75 -6.29
C LEU A 315 26.25 10.04 -5.56
N TYR A 316 26.91 10.71 -4.61
CA TYR A 316 27.89 10.04 -3.74
C TYR A 316 27.22 9.65 -2.43
N ILE A 317 27.51 8.42 -1.99
CA ILE A 317 26.96 7.83 -0.77
C ILE A 317 28.11 7.10 -0.10
N TYR A 318 28.49 7.54 1.09
CA TYR A 318 29.47 6.81 1.90
C TYR A 318 28.74 6.19 3.09
N ILE A 319 28.80 4.86 3.23
CA ILE A 319 28.28 4.15 4.40
C ILE A 319 29.45 3.47 5.10
N LYS A 320 29.53 3.66 6.41
CA LYS A 320 30.58 3.09 7.27
C LYS A 320 30.57 1.57 7.18
N TYR A 321 31.54 0.97 6.48
CA TYR A 321 31.83 -0.46 6.68
C TYR A 321 33.24 -0.75 7.16
N TYR A 322 34.25 0.07 6.86
CA TYR A 322 35.54 0.06 7.55
C TYR A 322 36.19 1.45 7.42
N LYS A 323 37.00 1.82 8.41
CA LYS A 323 37.71 3.11 8.49
C LYS A 323 38.81 3.16 7.41
N MET A 324 38.47 3.50 6.17
CA MET A 324 39.44 3.89 5.15
C MET A 324 39.73 5.39 5.23
N ILE A 325 40.99 5.75 4.99
CA ILE A 325 41.48 7.13 4.95
C ILE A 325 40.83 7.82 3.75
N LEU A 326 40.10 8.92 4.00
CA LEU A 326 39.42 9.70 2.97
C LEU A 326 40.44 10.48 2.13
N THR A 327 40.38 10.32 0.80
CA THR A 327 40.91 11.30 -0.14
C THR A 327 39.72 11.96 -0.84
N ASP A 328 39.65 13.28 -0.85
CA ASP A 328 38.59 14.02 -1.55
C ASP A 328 38.63 13.70 -3.06
N PRO A 329 37.58 13.08 -3.64
CA PRO A 329 37.60 12.72 -5.05
C PRO A 329 37.52 13.96 -5.94
N THR A 330 38.27 13.92 -7.03
CA THR A 330 38.24 14.96 -8.06
C THR A 330 37.49 14.46 -9.29
N PHE A 331 36.44 15.17 -9.66
CA PHE A 331 35.60 14.85 -10.82
C PHE A 331 36.09 15.63 -12.04
N GLN A 332 36.26 14.93 -13.16
CA GLN A 332 36.66 15.52 -14.45
C GLN A 332 35.53 15.37 -15.47
N LEU A 333 35.10 16.49 -16.01
CA LEU A 333 34.02 16.61 -16.98
C LEU A 333 34.59 16.68 -18.39
N LYS A 334 34.17 15.74 -19.24
CA LYS A 334 34.61 15.63 -20.63
C LYS A 334 33.40 15.60 -21.56
N GLY A 335 33.66 15.63 -22.88
CA GLY A 335 32.61 15.61 -23.88
C GLY A 335 31.70 16.84 -23.78
N SER A 336 30.39 16.63 -23.79
CA SER A 336 29.43 17.75 -23.70
C SER A 336 29.39 18.44 -22.32
N PHE A 337 30.03 17.87 -21.29
CA PHE A 337 30.09 18.42 -19.93
C PHE A 337 31.27 19.36 -19.68
N ALA A 338 32.28 19.32 -20.56
CA ALA A 338 33.48 20.15 -20.44
C ALA A 338 33.22 21.68 -20.31
N PRO A 339 32.21 22.29 -20.97
CA PRO A 339 31.99 23.73 -20.87
C PRO A 339 31.19 24.17 -19.63
N LEU A 340 30.75 23.25 -18.75
CA LEU A 340 29.99 23.61 -17.56
C LEU A 340 30.88 24.32 -16.54
N THR A 341 30.43 25.46 -16.03
CA THR A 341 31.17 26.30 -15.06
C THR A 341 30.57 26.29 -13.66
N ASP A 342 29.26 26.04 -13.55
CA ASP A 342 28.51 26.16 -12.30
C ASP A 342 27.52 25.00 -12.16
N LEU A 343 27.54 24.36 -10.98
CA LEU A 343 26.67 23.24 -10.65
C LEU A 343 25.95 23.50 -9.32
N GLN A 344 24.63 23.36 -9.31
CA GLN A 344 23.82 23.40 -8.11
C GLN A 344 24.10 22.16 -7.25
N VAL A 345 24.02 22.29 -5.93
CA VAL A 345 24.27 21.20 -4.99
C VAL A 345 23.13 21.07 -4.00
N TRP A 346 22.62 19.85 -3.87
CA TRP A 346 21.69 19.43 -2.83
C TRP A 346 22.37 18.41 -1.91
N TYR A 347 22.09 18.49 -0.62
CA TYR A 347 22.80 17.76 0.41
C TYR A 347 21.84 17.15 1.44
N SER A 348 22.11 15.90 1.82
CA SER A 348 21.53 15.28 3.01
C SER A 348 22.60 14.58 3.86
N LYS A 349 22.42 14.59 5.19
CA LYS A 349 23.15 13.82 6.20
C LYS A 349 22.14 12.95 6.95
N LEU A 350 22.36 11.64 6.94
CA LEU A 350 21.57 10.69 7.72
C LEU A 350 22.33 10.43 9.03
N ASP A 351 21.82 10.93 10.15
CA ASP A 351 22.44 10.75 11.46
C ASP A 351 21.79 9.58 12.18
N PHE A 352 22.36 8.39 11.97
CA PHE A 352 21.88 7.17 12.61
C PHE A 352 22.16 7.11 14.12
N GLU A 353 23.01 7.99 14.67
CA GLU A 353 23.36 8.01 16.09
C GLU A 353 22.40 8.91 16.88
N THR A 354 22.21 10.16 16.44
CA THR A 354 21.38 11.15 17.15
C THR A 354 19.99 11.35 16.55
N LYS A 355 19.70 10.76 15.38
CA LYS A 355 18.47 10.95 14.60
C LYS A 355 18.18 12.40 14.23
N LYS A 356 19.21 13.24 14.16
CA LYS A 356 19.12 14.64 13.71
C LYS A 356 19.54 14.75 12.25
N ASP A 357 18.74 14.17 11.38
CA ASP A 357 19.00 14.19 9.94
C ASP A 357 18.95 15.62 9.38
N THR A 358 19.85 15.91 8.45
CA THR A 358 19.74 17.07 7.57
C THR A 358 19.26 16.56 6.22
N LEU A 359 18.10 16.98 5.74
CA LEU A 359 17.47 16.39 4.55
C LEU A 359 17.27 17.44 3.46
N PHE A 360 17.73 17.11 2.24
CA PHE A 360 17.55 17.85 0.99
C PHE A 360 17.78 19.37 1.11
N GLN A 361 18.88 19.75 1.75
CA GLN A 361 19.27 21.14 1.90
C GLN A 361 19.99 21.64 0.64
N ARG A 362 19.64 22.83 0.17
CA ARG A 362 20.38 23.50 -0.91
C ARG A 362 21.69 24.10 -0.37
N SER A 363 22.80 23.69 -0.96
CA SER A 363 24.14 24.19 -0.64
C SER A 363 24.61 25.23 -1.67
N SER A 364 25.72 25.91 -1.39
CA SER A 364 26.34 26.83 -2.36
C SER A 364 26.76 26.08 -3.63
N PRO A 365 26.51 26.64 -4.83
CA PRO A 365 26.93 26.01 -6.07
C PRO A 365 28.43 25.71 -6.11
N VAL A 366 28.79 24.59 -6.71
CA VAL A 366 30.19 24.23 -6.97
C VAL A 366 30.62 24.83 -8.29
N LYS A 367 31.75 25.55 -8.25
CA LYS A 367 32.41 26.08 -9.44
C LYS A 367 33.31 25.02 -10.05
N VAL A 368 33.23 24.89 -11.37
CA VAL A 368 34.06 23.98 -12.16
C VAL A 368 35.19 24.80 -12.77
N TYR A 369 36.43 24.40 -12.52
CA TYR A 369 37.62 25.05 -13.07
C TYR A 369 38.35 24.07 -13.98
N ASN A 370 38.65 24.49 -15.21
CA ASN A 370 39.30 23.63 -16.21
C ASN A 370 38.59 22.28 -16.43
N GLY A 371 37.26 22.27 -16.36
CA GLY A 371 36.46 21.05 -16.49
C GLY A 371 36.57 20.11 -15.30
N SER A 372 37.07 20.54 -14.14
CA SER A 372 37.12 19.71 -12.93
C SER A 372 36.66 20.42 -11.67
N PHE A 373 36.25 19.62 -10.67
CA PHE A 373 35.94 20.07 -9.32
C PHE A 373 36.20 18.95 -8.31
N THR A 374 36.38 19.33 -7.04
CA THR A 374 36.65 18.39 -5.93
C THR A 374 35.54 18.53 -4.90
N LEU A 375 35.08 17.40 -4.36
CA LEU A 375 34.05 17.38 -3.32
C LEU A 375 34.63 16.74 -2.07
N ARG A 376 34.46 17.40 -0.92
CA ARG A 376 34.74 16.79 0.37
C ARG A 376 33.56 15.94 0.79
N LEU A 377 33.84 14.68 1.13
CA LEU A 377 32.81 13.69 1.45
C LEU A 377 33.03 13.15 2.84
N ASP A 378 31.95 12.96 3.58
CA ASP A 378 31.96 12.30 4.89
C ASP A 378 30.90 11.20 4.95
N VAL A 379 30.86 10.48 6.07
CA VAL A 379 29.99 9.32 6.29
C VAL A 379 28.51 9.73 6.34
N ASP A 380 27.66 8.87 5.76
CA ASP A 380 26.20 8.97 5.76
C ASP A 380 25.66 10.23 5.08
N GLU A 381 26.42 10.73 4.09
CA GLU A 381 26.06 11.89 3.27
C GLU A 381 25.57 11.49 1.89
N VAL A 382 24.61 12.26 1.38
CA VAL A 382 24.06 12.15 0.04
C VAL A 382 24.16 13.51 -0.64
N TYR A 383 24.83 13.54 -1.79
CA TYR A 383 24.95 14.75 -2.61
C TYR A 383 24.23 14.56 -3.93
N THR A 384 23.50 15.58 -4.37
CA THR A 384 23.02 15.70 -5.75
C THR A 384 23.60 16.97 -6.33
N ILE A 385 24.59 16.80 -7.19
CA ILE A 385 25.14 17.86 -8.04
C ILE A 385 24.24 17.95 -9.28
N THR A 386 24.03 19.11 -9.90
CA THR A 386 23.16 19.22 -11.09
C THR A 386 23.29 20.59 -11.78
N THR A 387 22.94 20.66 -13.07
CA THR A 387 22.73 21.96 -13.76
C THR A 387 21.30 22.48 -13.60
N VAL A 388 20.37 21.67 -13.09
CA VAL A 388 18.97 22.08 -12.84
C VAL A 388 18.91 23.11 -11.73
N ASN A 389 18.36 24.28 -12.03
CA ASN A 389 18.17 25.37 -11.08
C ASN A 389 16.74 25.42 -10.49
N THR A 390 15.84 24.54 -10.93
CA THR A 390 14.43 24.50 -10.50
C THR A 390 14.16 23.57 -9.31
N GLY A 391 15.19 22.94 -8.73
CA GLY A 391 15.02 22.10 -7.55
C GLY A 391 14.49 22.92 -6.36
N GLN A 392 13.57 22.34 -5.60
CA GLN A 392 12.99 22.97 -4.42
C GLN A 392 12.67 21.91 -3.37
N ARG A 393 13.00 22.21 -2.11
CA ARG A 393 12.48 21.47 -0.95
C ARG A 393 11.12 22.04 -0.60
N GLY A 394 10.05 21.30 -0.92
CA GLY A 394 8.68 21.66 -0.56
C GLY A 394 8.50 21.71 0.95
N SER A 395 7.62 22.59 1.43
CA SER A 395 7.28 22.68 2.84
C SER A 395 5.84 23.12 3.02
N TYR A 396 5.26 22.65 4.12
CA TYR A 396 4.00 23.11 4.69
C TYR A 396 4.23 23.39 6.19
N PRO A 397 3.32 24.10 6.87
CA PRO A 397 3.35 24.20 8.32
C PRO A 397 3.35 22.81 8.97
N GLU A 398 3.91 22.71 10.18
CA GLU A 398 3.90 21.46 10.94
C GLU A 398 2.46 20.97 11.15
N PRO A 399 2.19 19.67 10.91
CA PRO A 399 0.87 19.11 11.15
C PRO A 399 0.54 19.10 12.66
N PRO A 400 -0.73 18.85 13.02
CA PRO A 400 -1.12 18.60 14.39
C PRO A 400 -0.24 17.55 15.06
N LYS A 401 -0.13 17.62 16.38
CA LYS A 401 0.59 16.60 17.16
C LYS A 401 -0.17 15.27 17.11
N SER A 402 0.59 14.18 17.12
CA SER A 402 0.05 12.82 17.25
C SER A 402 -0.92 12.71 18.44
N ARG A 403 -2.03 12.00 18.21
CA ARG A 403 -3.02 11.66 19.23
C ARG A 403 -3.53 10.23 19.02
N PRO A 404 -3.76 9.46 20.09
CA PRO A 404 -4.35 8.12 19.98
C PRO A 404 -5.76 8.21 19.40
N PHE A 405 -6.27 7.08 18.91
CA PHE A 405 -7.65 6.96 18.46
C PHE A 405 -8.62 7.44 19.56
N PRO A 406 -9.73 8.12 19.20
CA PRO A 406 -10.71 8.60 20.16
C PRO A 406 -11.14 7.50 21.13
N LYS A 407 -11.19 7.83 22.43
CA LYS A 407 -11.68 6.89 23.46
C LYS A 407 -13.13 6.47 23.18
N ASN A 408 -13.93 7.41 22.72
CA ASN A 408 -15.32 7.20 22.35
C ASN A 408 -15.43 7.46 20.85
N TYR A 409 -15.89 6.46 20.11
CA TYR A 409 -16.15 6.56 18.68
C TYR A 409 -17.50 5.92 18.38
N SER A 410 -18.29 6.57 17.55
CA SER A 410 -19.57 6.05 17.07
C SER A 410 -19.74 6.34 15.58
N ASP A 411 -20.39 5.43 14.87
CA ASP A 411 -20.76 5.57 13.47
C ASP A 411 -22.14 4.94 13.25
N ASP A 412 -23.10 5.75 12.81
CA ASP A 412 -24.46 5.32 12.46
C ASP A 412 -24.62 5.02 10.96
N PHE A 413 -23.50 5.09 10.22
CA PHE A 413 -23.38 4.86 8.79
C PHE A 413 -24.38 5.63 7.92
N THR A 414 -25.00 6.71 8.44
CA THR A 414 -26.06 7.44 7.76
C THR A 414 -25.48 8.43 6.75
N VAL A 415 -25.07 7.89 5.60
CA VAL A 415 -24.44 8.64 4.51
C VAL A 415 -25.13 8.32 3.18
N ASP A 416 -25.88 9.28 2.63
CA ASP A 416 -26.67 9.07 1.40
C ASP A 416 -25.81 8.96 0.14
N ASN A 417 -24.74 9.76 0.07
CA ASN A 417 -23.79 9.74 -1.04
C ASN A 417 -22.36 9.74 -0.50
N PRO A 418 -21.85 8.56 -0.07
CA PRO A 418 -20.55 8.49 0.57
C PRO A 418 -19.44 8.75 -0.47
N PRO A 419 -18.37 9.49 -0.09
CA PRO A 419 -17.26 9.79 -1.01
C PRO A 419 -16.42 8.55 -1.36
N PHE A 420 -16.52 7.49 -0.55
CA PHE A 420 -15.85 6.20 -0.73
C PHE A 420 -16.85 5.07 -0.42
N SER A 421 -16.59 3.85 -0.89
CA SER A 421 -17.53 2.72 -0.75
C SER A 421 -17.66 2.19 0.68
N GLU A 422 -16.70 2.45 1.56
CA GLU A 422 -16.65 1.90 2.92
C GLU A 422 -16.61 3.00 3.98
N ALA A 423 -17.11 2.69 5.18
CA ALA A 423 -17.01 3.56 6.34
C ALA A 423 -15.56 3.78 6.79
N PRO A 424 -15.23 4.91 7.43
CA PRO A 424 -13.88 5.17 7.91
C PRO A 424 -13.35 4.09 8.87
N TYR A 425 -12.05 3.77 8.76
CA TYR A 425 -11.28 2.98 9.74
C TYR A 425 -11.53 1.47 9.81
N PHE A 426 -12.44 0.92 8.99
CA PHE A 426 -12.79 -0.50 8.94
C PHE A 426 -12.12 -1.24 7.78
N ASP A 427 -11.38 -2.33 8.03
CA ASP A 427 -10.99 -3.35 7.03
C ASP A 427 -10.33 -4.57 7.71
N GLN A 428 -10.36 -5.79 7.14
CA GLN A 428 -9.37 -6.89 7.37
C GLN A 428 -9.60 -8.13 6.50
N THR A 429 -10.77 -8.77 6.55
CA THR A 429 -11.13 -9.98 5.76
C THR A 429 -12.60 -9.92 5.39
N GLY A 430 -12.92 -10.13 4.11
CA GLY A 430 -14.22 -9.74 3.55
C GLY A 430 -14.26 -8.24 3.24
N VAL A 431 -15.34 -7.79 2.60
CA VAL A 431 -15.50 -6.38 2.18
C VAL A 431 -16.77 -5.83 2.80
N PHE A 432 -16.66 -4.66 3.44
CA PHE A 432 -17.74 -4.03 4.20
C PHE A 432 -18.09 -2.68 3.58
N GLU A 433 -19.21 -2.62 2.85
CA GLU A 433 -19.61 -1.44 2.08
C GLU A 433 -20.77 -0.70 2.76
N TYR A 434 -20.83 0.63 2.57
CA TYR A 434 -22.04 1.39 2.84
C TYR A 434 -23.19 0.80 2.02
N PHE A 435 -24.33 0.58 2.66
CA PHE A 435 -25.50 -0.03 2.06
C PHE A 435 -26.74 0.78 2.35
N ARG A 436 -27.50 1.08 1.30
CA ARG A 436 -28.83 1.70 1.41
C ARG A 436 -29.90 0.65 1.15
N ASN A 437 -30.70 0.36 2.15
CA ASN A 437 -31.86 -0.51 1.96
C ASN A 437 -33.01 0.31 1.33
N SER A 438 -33.23 0.13 0.03
CA SER A 438 -34.30 0.82 -0.70
C SER A 438 -35.72 0.46 -0.26
N THR A 439 -35.88 -0.62 0.51
CA THR A 439 -37.18 -1.09 1.01
C THR A 439 -37.46 -0.67 2.45
N ASP A 440 -36.45 -0.14 3.16
CA ASP A 440 -36.56 0.31 4.54
C ASP A 440 -36.27 1.81 4.63
N ASN A 441 -37.29 2.61 4.94
CA ASN A 441 -37.16 4.03 5.24
C ASN A 441 -37.12 4.30 6.76
N GLY A 442 -36.96 3.26 7.57
CA GLY A 442 -36.88 3.30 9.02
C GLY A 442 -35.48 3.62 9.54
N SER A 443 -35.20 3.19 10.77
CA SER A 443 -33.94 3.47 11.48
C SER A 443 -32.71 2.80 10.88
N HIS A 444 -32.89 1.81 9.99
CA HIS A 444 -31.82 1.04 9.35
C HIS A 444 -31.79 1.24 7.83
N ALA A 445 -32.21 2.41 7.36
CA ALA A 445 -32.20 2.75 5.92
C ALA A 445 -30.77 2.79 5.35
N PHE A 446 -29.79 3.14 6.17
CA PHE A 446 -28.38 3.17 5.87
C PHE A 446 -27.63 2.29 6.85
N THR A 447 -26.81 1.37 6.35
CA THR A 447 -26.09 0.39 7.16
C THR A 447 -24.71 0.13 6.57
N LEU A 448 -23.86 -0.60 7.30
CA LEU A 448 -22.64 -1.21 6.79
C LEU A 448 -22.92 -2.68 6.48
N ARG A 449 -22.63 -3.17 5.28
CA ARG A 449 -22.95 -4.55 4.86
C ARG A 449 -21.71 -5.30 4.42
N GLN A 450 -21.54 -6.52 4.92
CA GLN A 450 -20.56 -7.47 4.38
C GLN A 450 -21.08 -8.02 3.05
N VAL A 451 -20.39 -7.81 1.93
CA VAL A 451 -20.92 -8.08 0.57
C VAL A 451 -20.37 -9.32 -0.14
N VAL A 452 -19.29 -9.91 0.38
CA VAL A 452 -18.60 -11.06 -0.21
C VAL A 452 -19.23 -12.37 0.28
N THR A 453 -19.76 -13.17 -0.66
CA THR A 453 -20.50 -14.40 -0.34
C THR A 453 -19.75 -15.68 -0.70
N GLU A 454 -18.56 -15.56 -1.27
CA GLU A 454 -17.73 -16.70 -1.63
C GLU A 454 -16.29 -16.37 -1.25
N ARG A 455 -15.57 -17.35 -0.70
CA ARG A 455 -14.15 -17.17 -0.40
C ARG A 455 -13.39 -16.85 -1.69
N PRO A 456 -12.61 -15.75 -1.72
CA PRO A 456 -11.76 -15.43 -2.86
C PRO A 456 -10.71 -16.51 -3.15
N VAL A 457 -10.07 -16.40 -4.31
CA VAL A 457 -8.77 -17.01 -4.59
C VAL A 457 -7.70 -16.22 -3.84
N THR A 458 -7.32 -16.73 -2.67
CA THR A 458 -6.57 -15.95 -1.70
C THR A 458 -5.08 -15.84 -2.02
N TRP A 459 -4.50 -14.68 -1.69
CA TRP A 459 -3.06 -14.47 -1.71
C TRP A 459 -2.45 -14.80 -0.34
N ALA A 460 -3.07 -14.30 0.73
CA ALA A 460 -2.72 -14.62 2.11
C ALA A 460 -3.49 -15.84 2.63
N ARG A 461 -3.30 -16.11 3.93
CA ARG A 461 -4.13 -17.04 4.70
C ARG A 461 -5.29 -16.30 5.35
N ASP A 462 -6.25 -15.85 4.54
CA ASP A 462 -7.49 -15.25 5.03
C ASP A 462 -8.15 -16.13 6.11
N ALA A 463 -8.84 -15.48 7.05
CA ALA A 463 -9.68 -16.18 8.01
C ALA A 463 -10.81 -16.94 7.27
N ASP A 464 -11.38 -17.94 7.94
CA ASP A 464 -12.56 -18.63 7.42
C ASP A 464 -13.84 -17.79 7.64
N GLN A 465 -13.74 -16.78 8.51
CA GLN A 465 -14.72 -15.77 8.89
C GLN A 465 -14.39 -14.45 8.18
N THR A 466 -15.37 -13.55 8.05
CA THR A 466 -15.07 -12.15 7.74
C THR A 466 -14.90 -11.36 9.03
N ILE A 467 -14.05 -10.34 9.00
CA ILE A 467 -13.77 -9.48 10.14
C ILE A 467 -13.33 -8.12 9.64
N SER A 468 -13.73 -7.08 10.35
CA SER A 468 -13.21 -5.73 10.20
C SER A 468 -12.82 -5.19 11.57
N ILE A 469 -11.55 -4.81 11.74
CA ILE A 469 -11.04 -4.23 12.98
C ILE A 469 -11.14 -2.70 12.96
N ILE A 470 -11.21 -2.09 14.14
CA ILE A 470 -11.21 -0.64 14.31
C ILE A 470 -10.65 -0.26 15.68
N GLY A 471 -10.04 0.92 15.74
CA GLY A 471 -9.72 1.62 16.98
C GLY A 471 -8.24 1.60 17.33
N ASP A 472 -7.94 1.54 18.62
CA ASP A 472 -6.58 1.61 19.15
C ASP A 472 -6.18 0.26 19.76
N TYR A 473 -5.08 -0.30 19.26
CA TYR A 473 -4.57 -1.61 19.68
C TYR A 473 -4.18 -1.65 21.17
N SER A 474 -3.84 -0.51 21.76
CA SER A 474 -3.42 -0.42 23.17
C SER A 474 -4.57 -0.53 24.16
N ARG A 475 -5.83 -0.52 23.70
CA ARG A 475 -7.01 -0.56 24.58
C ARG A 475 -7.16 -1.93 25.24
N ALA A 476 -7.20 -1.91 26.57
CA ALA A 476 -7.45 -3.10 27.39
C ALA A 476 -8.92 -3.18 27.81
N ASP A 477 -9.46 -2.13 28.39
CA ASP A 477 -10.85 -2.10 28.85
C ASP A 477 -11.70 -1.31 27.87
N LEU A 478 -12.69 -1.96 27.27
CA LEU A 478 -13.56 -1.37 26.27
C LEU A 478 -14.95 -2.00 26.25
N ASP A 479 -15.93 -1.17 25.91
CA ASP A 479 -17.30 -1.52 25.61
C ASP A 479 -17.53 -1.34 24.10
N VAL A 480 -17.98 -2.39 23.41
CA VAL A 480 -18.32 -2.39 21.98
C VAL A 480 -19.79 -2.68 21.82
N SER A 481 -20.53 -1.85 21.09
CA SER A 481 -21.93 -2.09 20.77
C SER A 481 -22.22 -1.88 19.29
N CYS A 482 -23.17 -2.64 18.76
CA CYS A 482 -23.62 -2.51 17.38
C CYS A 482 -24.99 -3.18 17.22
N ALA A 483 -25.85 -2.59 16.39
CA ALA A 483 -27.01 -3.27 15.85
C ALA A 483 -26.56 -4.19 14.70
N VAL A 484 -27.05 -5.42 14.69
CA VAL A 484 -26.67 -6.44 13.70
C VAL A 484 -27.89 -7.12 13.09
N LEU A 485 -27.77 -7.49 11.83
CA LEU A 485 -28.78 -8.24 11.07
C LEU A 485 -28.12 -9.44 10.38
N ILE A 486 -28.60 -10.64 10.70
CA ILE A 486 -28.20 -11.89 10.04
C ILE A 486 -29.10 -12.09 8.82
N GLU A 487 -28.54 -12.22 7.62
CA GLU A 487 -29.34 -12.45 6.40
C GLU A 487 -29.43 -13.92 6.00
N THR A 488 -28.42 -14.74 6.33
CA THR A 488 -28.41 -16.16 5.99
C THR A 488 -29.32 -16.96 6.94
N PRO A 489 -30.39 -17.61 6.43
CA PRO A 489 -31.29 -18.39 7.27
C PRO A 489 -30.62 -19.60 7.88
N ILE A 490 -30.96 -19.93 9.14
CA ILE A 490 -30.57 -21.15 9.87
C ILE A 490 -29.07 -21.26 10.20
N THR A 491 -28.19 -21.10 9.22
CA THR A 491 -26.74 -21.31 9.36
C THR A 491 -25.95 -20.02 9.59
N GLY A 492 -26.57 -18.86 9.39
CA GLY A 492 -25.87 -17.59 9.47
C GLY A 492 -25.43 -17.21 10.88
N GLY A 493 -24.37 -16.42 10.95
CA GLY A 493 -23.88 -15.90 12.22
C GLY A 493 -23.11 -14.60 12.05
N VAL A 494 -23.17 -13.77 13.10
CA VAL A 494 -22.45 -12.49 13.20
C VAL A 494 -21.80 -12.39 14.57
N PHE A 495 -20.77 -11.57 14.69
CA PHE A 495 -20.11 -11.31 15.96
C PHE A 495 -19.67 -9.86 16.14
N LEU A 496 -19.54 -9.47 17.40
CA LEU A 496 -18.69 -8.37 17.84
C LEU A 496 -17.48 -8.93 18.57
N ALA A 497 -16.36 -8.25 18.47
CA ALA A 497 -15.16 -8.62 19.19
C ALA A 497 -14.45 -7.45 19.83
N ALA A 498 -13.70 -7.76 20.88
CA ALA A 498 -12.83 -6.84 21.60
C ALA A 498 -11.47 -7.51 21.86
N ARG A 499 -10.43 -6.69 22.05
CA ARG A 499 -9.04 -7.14 22.23
C ARG A 499 -8.54 -8.02 21.09
N VAL A 500 -8.92 -7.73 19.86
CA VAL A 500 -8.42 -8.48 18.69
C VAL A 500 -6.93 -8.21 18.54
N ASP A 501 -6.09 -9.25 18.65
CA ASP A 501 -4.63 -9.10 18.78
C ASP A 501 -3.84 -9.28 17.46
N GLN A 502 -4.48 -9.78 16.41
CA GLN A 502 -3.87 -9.99 15.09
C GLN A 502 -4.78 -9.50 13.97
N GLY A 503 -4.16 -8.97 12.92
CA GLY A 503 -4.77 -8.65 11.64
C GLY A 503 -3.82 -9.02 10.49
N GLY A 504 -4.07 -8.47 9.31
CA GLY A 504 -3.25 -8.67 8.11
C GLY A 504 -3.11 -10.15 7.73
N GLU A 505 -1.90 -10.54 7.31
CA GLU A 505 -1.56 -11.94 6.98
C GLU A 505 -1.80 -12.93 8.13
N SER A 506 -1.87 -12.45 9.38
CA SER A 506 -2.04 -13.26 10.61
C SER A 506 -3.49 -13.32 11.11
N VAL A 507 -4.44 -12.70 10.42
CA VAL A 507 -5.85 -12.58 10.85
C VAL A 507 -6.51 -13.92 11.21
N ARG A 508 -6.12 -15.01 10.54
CA ARG A 508 -6.65 -16.36 10.82
C ARG A 508 -6.27 -16.90 12.21
N GLU A 509 -5.24 -16.33 12.82
CA GLU A 509 -4.74 -16.71 14.14
C GLU A 509 -5.17 -15.71 15.23
N ALA A 510 -6.04 -14.75 14.88
CA ALA A 510 -6.51 -13.72 15.78
C ALA A 510 -7.21 -14.29 17.02
N LYS A 511 -6.74 -13.82 18.17
CA LYS A 511 -7.32 -14.03 19.49
C LYS A 511 -7.94 -12.72 19.97
N GLY A 512 -8.76 -12.84 21.00
CA GLY A 512 -9.56 -11.73 21.50
C GLY A 512 -10.77 -12.28 22.23
N VAL A 513 -11.82 -11.49 22.30
CA VAL A 513 -13.10 -11.96 22.82
C VAL A 513 -14.14 -11.77 21.77
N PHE A 514 -14.65 -12.87 21.21
CA PHE A 514 -15.60 -12.85 20.11
C PHE A 514 -16.97 -13.28 20.64
N TYR A 515 -17.95 -12.40 20.56
CA TYR A 515 -19.34 -12.65 20.95
C TYR A 515 -20.19 -12.89 19.72
N TRP A 516 -20.51 -14.16 19.48
CA TRP A 516 -21.27 -14.67 18.34
C TRP A 516 -22.74 -14.84 18.67
N ILE A 517 -23.61 -14.47 17.73
CA ILE A 517 -25.01 -14.91 17.68
C ILE A 517 -25.28 -15.62 16.34
N TYR A 518 -26.22 -16.56 16.34
CA TYR A 518 -26.49 -17.43 15.21
C TYR A 518 -27.99 -17.46 14.88
N ALA A 519 -28.33 -17.58 13.60
CA ALA A 519 -29.72 -17.64 13.14
C ALA A 519 -30.52 -18.84 13.69
N ASN A 520 -29.83 -19.87 14.21
CA ASN A 520 -30.48 -21.02 14.86
C ASN A 520 -30.91 -20.75 16.33
N GLY A 521 -30.76 -19.53 16.83
CA GLY A 521 -31.18 -19.17 18.18
C GLY A 521 -30.16 -19.45 19.27
N THR A 522 -28.88 -19.65 18.93
CA THR A 522 -27.79 -19.87 19.90
C THR A 522 -26.82 -18.67 19.95
N TYR A 523 -25.96 -18.65 20.97
CA TYR A 523 -24.79 -17.75 21.04
C TYR A 523 -23.55 -18.53 21.45
N LYS A 524 -22.38 -17.98 21.11
CA LYS A 524 -21.09 -18.44 21.62
C LYS A 524 -20.22 -17.24 21.99
N VAL A 525 -19.31 -17.45 22.93
CA VAL A 525 -18.24 -16.52 23.28
C VAL A 525 -16.94 -17.28 23.16
N THR A 526 -16.00 -16.81 22.34
CA THR A 526 -14.76 -17.53 22.06
C THR A 526 -13.55 -16.63 22.29
N ASN A 527 -12.39 -17.25 22.53
CA ASN A 527 -11.10 -16.55 22.69
C ASN A 527 -10.29 -16.50 21.37
N ASP A 528 -10.85 -17.00 20.28
CA ASP A 528 -10.21 -17.05 18.98
C ASP A 528 -11.28 -16.96 17.89
N ILE A 529 -10.90 -16.36 16.76
CA ILE A 529 -11.79 -16.16 15.63
C ILE A 529 -12.29 -17.49 15.03
N GLY A 530 -11.48 -18.55 15.10
CA GLY A 530 -11.81 -19.88 14.62
C GLY A 530 -12.78 -20.66 15.52
N GLY A 531 -13.13 -20.11 16.68
CA GLY A 531 -14.07 -20.70 17.62
C GLY A 531 -13.62 -21.99 18.32
N GLN A 532 -12.31 -22.22 18.42
CA GLN A 532 -11.74 -23.42 19.04
C GLN A 532 -11.84 -23.41 20.57
N ARG A 533 -11.71 -22.23 21.18
CA ARG A 533 -11.74 -22.03 22.63
C ARG A 533 -13.01 -21.29 23.05
N VAL A 534 -14.03 -22.05 23.43
CA VAL A 534 -15.30 -21.53 23.94
C VAL A 534 -15.17 -21.12 25.41
N LEU A 535 -15.62 -19.91 25.72
CA LEU A 535 -15.67 -19.32 27.05
C LEU A 535 -17.09 -19.39 27.66
N ALA A 536 -18.11 -19.24 26.81
CA ALA A 536 -19.51 -19.40 27.15
C ALA A 536 -20.32 -19.75 25.90
N GLU A 537 -21.41 -20.48 26.04
CA GLU A 537 -22.37 -20.77 24.96
C GLU A 537 -23.76 -21.03 25.55
N GLY A 538 -24.80 -20.86 24.73
CA GLY A 538 -26.17 -21.08 25.18
C GLY A 538 -27.22 -20.64 24.16
N LEU A 539 -28.45 -20.47 24.62
CA LEU A 539 -29.57 -20.01 23.81
C LEU A 539 -29.65 -18.48 23.80
N SER A 540 -29.84 -17.89 22.63
CA SER A 540 -30.03 -16.44 22.42
C SER A 540 -31.44 -16.11 21.91
N GLY A 541 -32.12 -17.05 21.26
CA GLY A 541 -33.41 -16.81 20.61
C GLY A 541 -33.32 -15.92 19.36
N THR A 542 -32.11 -15.70 18.85
CA THR A 542 -31.86 -14.93 17.61
C THR A 542 -32.26 -15.71 16.36
N ARG A 543 -32.64 -15.00 15.29
CA ARG A 543 -33.01 -15.56 13.99
C ARG A 543 -32.63 -14.62 12.85
N GLU A 544 -32.65 -15.09 11.62
CA GLU A 544 -32.42 -14.25 10.44
C GLU A 544 -33.50 -13.17 10.26
N GLY A 545 -33.13 -12.08 9.58
CA GLY A 545 -34.07 -11.01 9.19
C GLY A 545 -34.60 -10.15 10.34
N VAL A 546 -34.03 -10.26 11.53
CA VAL A 546 -34.37 -9.45 12.71
C VAL A 546 -33.14 -8.70 13.21
N TRP A 547 -33.31 -7.42 13.50
CA TRP A 547 -32.27 -6.58 14.10
C TRP A 547 -32.10 -6.89 15.59
N TYR A 548 -30.85 -7.00 16.02
CA TYR A 548 -30.46 -7.19 17.43
C TYR A 548 -29.37 -6.19 17.81
N THR A 549 -29.41 -5.63 19.00
CA THR A 549 -28.31 -4.83 19.55
C THR A 549 -27.42 -5.71 20.41
N LEU A 550 -26.18 -5.90 19.99
CA LEU A 550 -25.15 -6.56 20.77
C LEU A 550 -24.36 -5.53 21.55
N THR A 551 -24.01 -5.85 22.79
CA THR A 551 -23.06 -5.09 23.60
C THR A 551 -22.08 -6.06 24.25
N LEU A 552 -20.79 -5.83 24.06
CA LEU A 552 -19.69 -6.59 24.61
C LEU A 552 -18.85 -5.67 25.50
N SER A 553 -18.77 -6.00 26.78
CA SER A 553 -18.01 -5.21 27.77
C SER A 553 -16.85 -6.04 28.31
N VAL A 554 -15.64 -5.51 28.22
CA VAL A 554 -14.42 -6.13 28.77
C VAL A 554 -13.82 -5.21 29.83
N LYS A 555 -13.72 -5.70 31.07
CA LYS A 555 -13.09 -4.96 32.19
C LYS A 555 -12.14 -5.88 32.98
N GLY A 556 -10.85 -5.58 32.94
CA GLY A 556 -9.81 -6.42 33.51
C GLY A 556 -9.80 -7.82 32.89
N TYR A 557 -10.17 -8.84 33.66
CA TYR A 557 -10.28 -10.22 33.17
C TYR A 557 -11.72 -10.67 32.91
N PHE A 558 -12.71 -9.84 33.24
CA PHE A 558 -14.12 -10.21 33.17
C PHE A 558 -14.75 -9.64 31.92
N VAL A 559 -15.55 -10.47 31.28
CA VAL A 559 -16.32 -10.12 30.09
C VAL A 559 -17.80 -10.37 30.35
N THR A 560 -18.63 -9.44 29.87
CA THR A 560 -20.10 -9.56 29.90
C THR A 560 -20.69 -9.23 28.52
N GLY A 561 -21.78 -9.91 28.16
CA GLY A 561 -22.49 -9.67 26.91
C GLY A 561 -23.97 -9.39 27.14
N LEU A 562 -24.49 -8.36 26.45
CA LEU A 562 -25.90 -8.01 26.42
C LEU A 562 -26.49 -8.34 25.04
N LEU A 563 -27.79 -8.63 25.02
CA LEU A 563 -28.60 -8.73 23.82
C LEU A 563 -29.84 -7.84 24.02
N ASN A 564 -30.02 -6.85 23.14
CA ASN A 564 -31.07 -5.83 23.23
C ASN A 564 -31.09 -5.12 24.60
N GLY A 565 -29.90 -4.83 25.16
CA GLY A 565 -29.75 -4.17 26.47
C GLY A 565 -29.96 -5.09 27.68
N TYR A 566 -30.41 -6.33 27.50
CA TYR A 566 -30.58 -7.30 28.57
C TYR A 566 -29.37 -8.23 28.68
N PRO A 567 -28.90 -8.59 29.90
CA PRO A 567 -27.79 -9.51 30.04
C PRO A 567 -28.10 -10.90 29.50
N LEU A 568 -27.30 -11.35 28.52
CA LEU A 568 -27.38 -12.71 27.99
C LEU A 568 -26.43 -13.65 28.74
N TRP A 569 -25.22 -13.18 29.04
CA TRP A 569 -24.20 -13.92 29.79
C TRP A 569 -23.28 -12.95 30.55
N LYS A 570 -22.67 -13.42 31.64
CA LYS A 570 -21.80 -12.60 32.51
C LYS A 570 -20.60 -13.38 33.02
N ASN A 571 -19.55 -12.64 33.38
CA ASN A 571 -18.36 -13.12 34.09
C ASN A 571 -17.58 -14.22 33.35
N ALA A 572 -17.56 -14.18 32.01
CA ALA A 572 -16.59 -14.98 31.27
C ALA A 572 -15.17 -14.44 31.57
N VAL A 573 -14.19 -15.34 31.70
CA VAL A 573 -12.82 -14.98 32.11
C VAL A 573 -11.87 -15.09 30.93
N VAL A 574 -11.16 -14.00 30.64
CA VAL A 574 -10.16 -13.93 29.56
C VAL A 574 -8.84 -13.41 30.13
N LEU A 575 -7.80 -14.25 30.07
CA LEU A 575 -6.46 -13.92 30.57
C LEU A 575 -5.57 -13.28 29.50
N GLU A 576 -5.73 -13.73 28.26
CA GLU A 576 -5.02 -13.25 27.08
C GLU A 576 -5.99 -13.32 25.89
N PRO A 577 -5.89 -12.39 24.93
CA PRO A 577 -5.01 -11.21 24.93
C PRO A 577 -5.48 -10.12 25.91
N LYS A 578 -4.56 -9.26 26.36
CA LYS A 578 -4.83 -8.18 27.34
C LYS A 578 -5.32 -6.88 26.71
N ASN A 579 -5.03 -6.67 25.44
CA ASN A 579 -5.36 -5.47 24.68
C ASN A 579 -5.51 -5.85 23.21
N GLY A 580 -6.12 -4.96 22.43
CA GLY A 580 -6.27 -5.11 21.00
C GLY A 580 -7.44 -4.28 20.47
N TRP A 581 -7.73 -4.41 19.18
CA TRP A 581 -8.80 -3.65 18.53
C TRP A 581 -10.20 -4.11 18.92
N ALA A 582 -11.19 -3.26 18.66
CA ALA A 582 -12.57 -3.70 18.51
C ALA A 582 -12.77 -4.26 17.09
N ALA A 583 -13.75 -5.14 16.90
CA ALA A 583 -14.09 -5.63 15.57
C ALA A 583 -15.55 -6.06 15.45
N LEU A 584 -16.00 -6.19 14.21
CA LEU A 584 -17.27 -6.81 13.82
C LEU A 584 -17.02 -7.78 12.65
N GLY A 585 -17.92 -8.73 12.44
CA GLY A 585 -17.77 -9.67 11.34
C GLY A 585 -18.84 -10.76 11.25
N THR A 586 -18.66 -11.67 10.30
CA THR A 586 -19.60 -12.76 9.99
C THR A 586 -18.95 -14.13 10.12
N LEU A 587 -19.76 -15.16 10.38
CA LEU A 587 -19.30 -16.54 10.60
C LEU A 587 -18.57 -17.12 9.39
N SER A 588 -19.00 -16.75 8.20
CA SER A 588 -18.41 -17.16 6.91
C SER A 588 -18.49 -16.01 5.90
N PHE A 589 -18.09 -16.24 4.64
CA PHE A 589 -18.35 -15.28 3.56
C PHE A 589 -19.85 -15.26 3.24
N GLU A 590 -20.59 -14.39 3.93
CA GLU A 590 -22.04 -14.29 3.86
C GLU A 590 -22.54 -12.87 4.11
N TYR A 591 -23.75 -12.56 3.63
CA TYR A 591 -24.35 -11.25 3.85
C TYR A 591 -24.75 -11.06 5.32
N ALA A 592 -24.39 -9.90 5.86
CA ALA A 592 -24.90 -9.40 7.13
C ALA A 592 -24.79 -7.87 7.14
N GLN A 593 -25.66 -7.22 7.91
CA GLN A 593 -25.64 -5.77 8.09
C GLN A 593 -25.33 -5.38 9.53
N PHE A 594 -24.69 -4.24 9.67
CA PHE A 594 -24.23 -3.63 10.91
C PHE A 594 -24.67 -2.17 10.92
N ASP A 595 -25.09 -1.69 12.08
CA ASP A 595 -25.57 -0.33 12.24
C ASP A 595 -25.34 0.19 13.67
N HIS A 596 -25.32 1.50 13.85
CA HIS A 596 -25.12 2.18 15.14
C HIS A 596 -23.92 1.59 15.92
N PHE A 597 -22.76 1.53 15.26
CA PHE A 597 -21.53 1.05 15.89
C PHE A 597 -21.06 2.05 16.94
N GLU A 598 -20.68 1.56 18.11
CA GLU A 598 -20.13 2.35 19.20
C GLU A 598 -18.99 1.57 19.87
N VAL A 599 -17.88 2.27 20.14
CA VAL A 599 -16.80 1.78 20.99
C VAL A 599 -16.41 2.84 21.99
N ASN A 600 -16.42 2.45 23.27
CA ASN A 600 -16.00 3.29 24.39
C ASN A 600 -14.86 2.58 25.13
N ALA A 601 -13.70 3.20 25.16
CA ALA A 601 -12.52 2.70 25.86
C ALA A 601 -12.21 3.56 27.09
N GLU A 602 -11.91 2.92 28.22
CA GLU A 602 -11.60 3.60 29.49
C GLU A 602 -10.20 4.25 29.51
#